data_AF-A0A2P4XDI9-F1
#
_entry.id   AF-A0A2P4XDI9-F1
#
_cell.length_a   1.000
_cell.length_b   1.000
_cell.length_c   1.000
_cell.angle_alpha   90.00
_cell.angle_beta   90.00
_cell.angle_gamma   90.00
#
_symmetry.space_group_name_H-M   'P 1'
#
loop_
_entity.id
_entity.type
_entity.pdbx_description
1 polymer ?
#
loop_
_entity_poly.entity_id
_entity_poly.type
_entity_poly.pdbx_seq_one_letter_code
_entity_poly.pdbx_strand_id
1 'polypeptide(L)'
;MNICILIVGTRGDVQPFLAIAQRLQKDGHRVRLATHAVYRDFVMGHGVEFYPLGGDPKELAAYMVKTGGHLIPTKIETLTKDVPRNREMINEI
;
A
#
# COMPACT_ATOMS: atom_id res chain seq x y z
N MET A 1 5.56 -7.48 -18.97
CA MET A 1 4.24 -7.14 -18.36
C MET A 1 4.39 -5.90 -17.51
N ASN A 2 3.28 -5.21 -17.20
CA ASN A 2 3.25 -4.13 -16.21
C ASN A 2 2.77 -4.72 -14.86
N ILE A 3 3.59 -4.61 -13.82
CA ILE A 3 3.33 -5.19 -12.50
C ILE A 3 3.29 -4.06 -11.46
N CYS A 4 2.22 -4.04 -10.65
CA CYS A 4 2.08 -3.14 -9.52
C CYS A 4 2.08 -3.97 -8.23
N ILE A 5 3.09 -3.78 -7.38
CA ILE A 5 3.16 -4.44 -6.07
C ILE A 5 2.60 -3.45 -5.04
N LEU A 6 1.44 -3.79 -4.47
CA LEU A 6 0.79 -2.99 -3.43
C LEU A 6 1.31 -3.42 -2.05
N ILE A 7 1.90 -2.50 -1.29
CA ILE A 7 2.31 -2.74 0.09
C ILE A 7 1.74 -1.68 1.01
N VAL A 8 0.99 -2.16 2.00
CA VAL A 8 0.55 -1.41 3.17
C VAL A 8 1.32 -1.94 4.36
N GLY A 9 2.18 -1.11 4.96
CA GLY A 9 2.96 -1.54 6.12
C GLY A 9 4.11 -0.58 6.47
N THR A 10 5.00 -1.07 7.31
CA THR A 10 6.23 -0.42 7.76
C THR A 10 7.36 -0.56 6.73
N ARG A 11 8.50 0.07 6.99
CA ARG A 11 9.72 -0.13 6.18
C ARG A 11 10.13 -1.60 6.10
N GLY A 12 9.94 -2.36 7.18
CA GLY A 12 10.24 -3.79 7.23
C GLY A 12 9.37 -4.60 6.26
N ASP A 13 8.14 -4.15 6.02
CA ASP A 13 7.23 -4.75 5.05
C ASP A 13 7.61 -4.36 3.62
N VAL A 14 8.09 -3.13 3.37
CA VAL A 14 8.45 -2.66 2.03
C VAL A 14 9.74 -3.31 1.49
N GLN A 15 10.73 -3.51 2.35
CA GLN A 15 12.08 -3.94 1.93
C GLN A 15 12.12 -5.29 1.18
N PRO A 16 11.43 -6.36 1.61
CA PRO A 16 11.43 -7.65 0.89
C PRO A 16 10.90 -7.53 -0.55
N PHE A 17 9.91 -6.64 -0.79
CA PHE A 17 9.31 -6.47 -2.11
C PHE A 17 10.18 -5.68 -3.07
N LEU A 18 11.16 -4.89 -2.58
CA LEU A 18 12.15 -4.28 -3.46
C LEU A 18 13.01 -5.34 -4.14
N ALA A 19 13.44 -6.37 -3.41
CA ALA A 19 14.23 -7.47 -3.98
C ALA A 19 13.42 -8.25 -5.03
N ILE A 20 12.13 -8.50 -4.76
CA ILE A 20 11.22 -9.14 -5.71
C ILE A 20 11.03 -8.25 -6.95
N ALA A 21 10.80 -6.95 -6.77
CA ALA A 21 10.62 -6.01 -7.87
C ALA A 21 11.85 -5.95 -8.79
N GLN A 22 13.05 -5.88 -8.22
CA GLN A 22 14.30 -5.91 -8.98
C GLN A 22 14.49 -7.23 -9.74
N ARG A 23 14.07 -8.36 -9.16
CA ARG A 23 14.13 -9.65 -9.88
C ARG A 23 13.18 -9.63 -11.08
N LEU A 24 11.94 -9.20 -10.90
CA LEU A 24 10.95 -9.07 -11.98
C LEU A 24 11.39 -8.09 -13.07
N GLN A 25 12.06 -6.99 -12.70
CA GLN A 25 12.68 -6.07 -13.66
C GLN A 25 13.77 -6.76 -14.50
N LYS A 26 14.64 -7.58 -13.88
CA LYS A 26 15.66 -8.37 -14.58
C LYS A 26 15.04 -9.38 -15.55
N ASP A 27 13.87 -9.90 -15.23
CA ASP A 27 13.10 -10.79 -16.11
C ASP A 27 12.34 -10.01 -17.22
N GLY A 28 12.56 -8.69 -17.35
CA GLY A 28 12.04 -7.86 -18.43
C GLY A 28 10.67 -7.22 -18.17
N HIS A 29 10.23 -7.15 -16.92
CA HIS A 29 8.95 -6.54 -16.56
C HIS A 29 9.11 -5.08 -16.12
N ARG A 30 8.10 -4.25 -16.43
CA ARG A 30 7.99 -2.92 -15.82
C ARG A 30 7.29 -3.08 -14.48
N VAL A 31 7.99 -2.74 -13.40
CA VAL A 31 7.51 -2.94 -12.03
C VAL A 31 7.46 -1.60 -11.30
N ARG A 32 6.34 -1.35 -10.63
CA ARG A 32 6.17 -0.24 -9.68
C ARG A 32 5.75 -0.76 -8.31
N LEU A 33 6.28 -0.14 -7.26
CA LEU A 33 5.80 -0.32 -5.89
C LEU A 33 4.79 0.78 -5.55
N ALA A 34 3.59 0.36 -5.13
CA ALA A 34 2.58 1.24 -4.58
C ALA A 34 2.62 1.15 -3.04
N THR A 35 3.03 2.23 -2.38
CA THR A 35 3.08 2.31 -0.91
C THR A 35 2.99 3.77 -0.44
N HIS A 36 3.06 3.99 0.88
CA HIS A 36 2.95 5.31 1.49
C HIS A 36 4.10 6.24 1.06
N ALA A 37 3.78 7.53 0.89
CA ALA A 37 4.71 8.54 0.37
C ALA A 37 6.03 8.65 1.16
N VAL A 38 6.02 8.34 2.46
CA VAL A 38 7.22 8.32 3.32
C VAL A 38 8.32 7.36 2.81
N TYR A 39 7.97 6.36 2.01
CA TYR A 39 8.92 5.40 1.44
C TYR A 39 9.34 5.71 0.00
N ARG A 40 8.90 6.83 -0.58
CA ARG A 40 9.21 7.20 -1.97
C ARG A 40 10.71 7.13 -2.27
N ASP A 41 11.52 7.84 -1.49
CA ASP A 41 12.96 7.92 -1.72
C ASP A 41 13.64 6.57 -1.48
N PHE A 42 13.13 5.80 -0.52
CA PHE A 42 13.62 4.43 -0.28
C PHE A 42 13.36 3.53 -1.48
N VAL A 43 12.17 3.59 -2.09
CA VAL A 43 11.82 2.78 -3.28
C VAL A 43 12.62 3.23 -4.50
N MET A 44 12.61 4.53 -4.80
CA MET A 44 13.28 5.08 -5.97
C MET A 44 14.80 4.96 -5.88
N GLY A 45 15.38 5.04 -4.67
CA GLY A 45 16.79 4.80 -4.42
C GLY A 45 17.26 3.37 -4.74
N HIS A 46 16.34 2.42 -4.86
CA HIS A 46 16.62 1.03 -5.29
C HIS A 46 16.34 0.80 -6.79
N GLY A 47 16.07 1.86 -7.56
CA GLY A 47 15.80 1.77 -8.99
C GLY A 47 14.44 1.18 -9.35
N VAL A 48 13.51 1.15 -8.40
CA VAL A 48 12.13 0.68 -8.63
C VAL A 48 11.20 1.88 -8.80
N GLU A 49 10.27 1.81 -9.75
CA GLU A 49 9.29 2.86 -9.94
C GLU A 49 8.36 2.97 -8.72
N PHE A 50 7.96 4.18 -8.37
CA PHE A 50 7.11 4.45 -7.21
C PHE A 50 5.72 4.95 -7.64
N TYR A 51 4.69 4.46 -6.96
CA TYR A 51 3.33 4.97 -7.04
C TYR A 51 2.82 5.34 -5.63
N PRO A 52 2.39 6.58 -5.39
CA PRO A 52 1.88 6.96 -4.07
C PRO A 52 0.55 6.27 -3.80
N LEU A 53 0.43 5.61 -2.64
CA LEU A 53 -0.87 5.32 -2.05
C LEU A 53 -1.31 6.52 -1.21
N GLY A 54 -2.54 6.98 -1.45
CA GLY A 54 -3.22 7.88 -0.53
C GLY A 54 -3.82 7.15 0.67
N GLY A 55 -4.35 7.93 1.60
CA GLY A 55 -4.77 7.47 2.93
C GLY A 55 -3.65 7.60 3.97
N ASP A 56 -4.05 7.77 5.24
CA ASP A 56 -3.11 7.87 6.35
C ASP A 56 -2.69 6.46 6.82
N PRO A 57 -1.39 6.11 6.78
CA PRO A 57 -0.90 4.83 7.32
C PRO A 57 -1.31 4.60 8.78
N LYS A 58 -1.49 5.67 9.57
CA LYS A 58 -1.97 5.58 10.95
C LYS A 58 -3.44 5.18 11.02
N GLU A 59 -4.28 5.71 10.14
CA GLU A 59 -5.69 5.30 10.07
C GLU A 59 -5.81 3.84 9.65
N LEU A 60 -5.02 3.40 8.68
CA LEU A 60 -4.99 2.01 8.24
C LEU A 60 -4.43 1.07 9.31
N ALA A 61 -3.37 1.47 10.02
CA ALA A 61 -2.85 0.71 11.16
C ALA A 61 -3.90 0.63 12.30
N ALA A 62 -4.56 1.74 12.64
CA ALA A 62 -5.63 1.77 13.64
C ALA A 62 -6.80 0.87 13.23
N TYR A 63 -7.17 0.89 11.94
CA TYR A 63 -8.19 0.00 11.38
C TYR A 63 -7.77 -1.47 11.49
N MET A 64 -6.54 -1.82 11.11
CA MET A 64 -6.01 -3.19 11.21
C MET A 64 -5.98 -3.70 12.66
N VAL A 65 -5.68 -2.83 13.64
CA VAL A 65 -5.81 -3.17 15.07
C VAL A 65 -7.27 -3.42 15.43
N LYS A 66 -8.19 -2.53 15.01
CA LYS A 66 -9.63 -2.62 15.29
C LYS A 66 -10.28 -3.86 14.65
N THR A 67 -9.81 -4.30 13.49
CA THR A 67 -10.35 -5.47 12.76
C THR A 67 -9.58 -6.76 13.00
N GLY A 68 -8.55 -6.74 13.85
CA GLY A 68 -7.71 -7.91 14.12
C GLY A 68 -7.02 -8.43 12.85
N GLY A 69 -6.57 -7.52 11.97
CA GLY A 69 -5.88 -7.84 10.72
C GLY A 69 -6.77 -8.16 9.53
N HIS A 70 -8.10 -8.09 9.66
CA HIS A 70 -9.02 -8.30 8.54
C HIS A 70 -9.15 -7.01 7.72
N LEU A 71 -8.69 -7.06 6.46
CA LEU A 71 -8.87 -5.98 5.48
C LEU A 71 -10.36 -5.76 5.16
N ILE A 72 -11.11 -6.85 5.00
CA ILE A 72 -12.55 -6.80 4.78
C ILE A 72 -13.24 -6.81 6.15
N PRO A 73 -14.00 -5.76 6.49
CA PRO A 73 -14.71 -5.72 7.76
C PRO A 73 -15.72 -6.87 7.81
N THR A 74 -15.56 -7.78 8.78
CA THR A 74 -16.47 -8.91 9.01
C THR A 74 -17.71 -8.54 9.81
N LYS A 75 -17.77 -7.31 10.36
CA LYS A 75 -18.91 -6.78 11.13
C LYS A 75 -19.68 -5.73 10.32
N ILE A 76 -21.00 -5.91 10.21
CA ILE A 76 -21.93 -5.06 9.45
C ILE A 76 -21.91 -3.58 9.91
N GLU A 77 -21.66 -3.31 11.19
CA GLU A 77 -21.56 -1.93 11.72
C GLU A 77 -20.36 -1.15 11.18
N THR A 78 -19.26 -1.84 10.86
CA THR A 78 -18.05 -1.22 10.30
C THR A 78 -18.27 -0.83 8.83
N LEU A 79 -19.07 -1.63 8.10
CA LEU A 79 -19.47 -1.34 6.71
C LEU A 79 -20.38 -0.11 6.61
N THR A 80 -21.25 0.13 7.57
CA THR A 80 -22.21 1.24 7.50
C THR A 80 -21.64 2.58 7.99
N LYS A 81 -20.68 2.58 8.91
CA LYS A 81 -20.06 3.82 9.44
C LYS A 81 -18.85 4.32 8.66
N ASP A 82 -18.03 3.43 8.10
CA ASP A 82 -16.73 3.82 7.53
C ASP A 82 -16.78 4.07 6.00
N VAL A 83 -17.83 3.62 5.31
CA VAL A 83 -18.00 3.80 3.84
C VAL A 83 -18.10 5.26 3.38
N PRO A 84 -18.80 6.18 4.08
CA PRO A 84 -18.83 7.59 3.68
C PRO A 84 -17.44 8.25 3.74
N ARG A 85 -16.68 7.97 4.81
CA ARG A 85 -15.33 8.53 5.03
C ARG A 85 -14.29 8.01 4.03
N ASN A 86 -14.38 6.73 3.67
CA ASN A 86 -13.51 6.14 2.65
C ASN A 86 -13.75 6.72 1.24
N ARG A 87 -14.95 7.25 0.95
CA ARG A 87 -15.26 7.92 -0.33
C ARG A 87 -14.55 9.27 -0.47
N GLU A 88 -14.37 10.01 0.62
CA GLU A 88 -13.67 11.30 0.61
C GLU A 88 -12.17 11.11 0.38
N MET A 89 -11.56 10.13 1.06
CA MET A 89 -10.15 9.77 0.86
C MET A 89 -9.80 9.35 -0.58
N ILE A 90 -10.72 8.69 -1.29
CA ILE A 90 -10.49 8.26 -2.69
C ILE A 90 -10.48 9.47 -3.63
N ASN A 91 -11.19 10.55 -3.32
CA ASN A 91 -11.19 11.78 -4.13
C ASN A 91 -9.92 12.64 -3.94
N GLU A 92 -9.11 12.35 -2.93
CA GLU A 92 -7.84 13.05 -2.65
C GLU A 92 -6.61 12.35 -3.27
N ILE A 93 -6.82 11.27 -4.05
CA ILE A 93 -5.80 10.52 -4.80
C ILE A 93 -5.88 10.89 -6.28
#